data_AF-A0A8H5B3M3-F1
#
_entry.id   AF-A0A8H5B3M3-F1
#
_cell.length_a   1.000
_cell.length_b   1.000
_cell.length_c   1.000
_cell.angle_alpha   90.00
_cell.angle_beta   90.00
_cell.angle_gamma   90.00
#
_symmetry.space_group_name_H-M   'P 1'
#
loop_
_entity.id
_entity.type
_entity.pdbx_description
1 polymer ?
#
loop_
_entity_poly.entity_id
_entity_poly.type
_entity_poly.pdbx_seq_one_letter_code
_entity_poly.pdbx_strand_id
1 'polypeptide(L)'
;MLGSTTMFSPRLFQSCCSMVARAATARPAPSLTGSLARTLATRSGSDRRPDTGNIGDIVDRATIGFGSMPPIPPMEEDPLQGADQIWKKKSQEALRQAELVPPAHAYSGRSVEVESGKVADAIRNLEGILNRNKVRLRLRQTQRHEKRGEKLRRLKSERWRNQFAASVREKVQLVTKIRDRGA
;
A
#
# COMPACT_ATOMS: atom_id res chain seq x y z
N MET A 1 4.22 55.80 55.40
CA MET A 1 4.41 54.51 56.10
C MET A 1 4.30 53.40 55.08
N LEU A 2 5.41 52.64 54.92
CA LEU A 2 5.52 51.21 54.56
C LEU A 2 4.49 50.67 53.54
N GLY A 3 4.80 50.31 52.29
CA GLY A 3 5.95 49.55 51.80
C GLY A 3 5.61 48.06 51.78
N SER A 4 5.32 47.46 50.61
CA SER A 4 5.57 46.02 50.41
C SER A 4 5.67 45.66 48.93
N THR A 5 6.91 45.41 48.52
CA THR A 5 7.34 44.84 47.24
C THR A 5 7.67 43.37 47.51
N THR A 6 7.10 42.44 46.74
CA THR A 6 7.54 41.02 46.71
C THR A 6 7.71 40.62 45.24
N MET A 7 8.91 40.67 44.67
CA MET A 7 9.99 39.64 44.71
C MET A 7 9.60 38.30 44.07
N PHE A 8 9.95 38.18 42.78
CA PHE A 8 10.73 37.11 42.14
C PHE A 8 10.77 35.72 42.80
N SER A 9 10.40 34.68 42.04
CA SER A 9 11.15 33.41 42.04
C SER A 9 10.91 32.57 40.77
N PRO A 10 11.90 32.42 39.88
CA PRO A 10 11.91 31.40 38.83
C PRO A 10 12.44 30.09 39.41
N ARG A 11 11.69 28.99 39.23
CA ARG A 11 12.18 27.65 39.59
C ARG A 11 13.26 27.20 38.61
N LEU A 12 14.49 27.30 39.08
CA LEU A 12 15.71 26.69 38.56
C LEU A 12 15.75 25.19 38.90
N PHE A 13 16.23 24.41 37.92
CA PHE A 13 16.93 23.12 38.03
C PHE A 13 16.22 21.92 38.68
N GLN A 14 16.00 20.88 37.88
CA GLN A 14 16.69 19.61 38.15
C GLN A 14 16.97 18.83 36.87
N SER A 15 18.24 18.91 36.47
CA SER A 15 18.92 17.94 35.62
C SER A 15 19.02 16.63 36.40
N CYS A 16 18.39 15.57 35.89
CA CYS A 16 18.78 14.21 36.22
C CYS A 16 19.41 13.60 34.96
N CYS A 17 20.73 13.76 34.86
CA CYS A 17 21.55 12.77 34.19
C CYS A 17 21.45 11.46 34.98
N SER A 18 20.91 10.41 34.37
CA SER A 18 21.33 9.05 34.69
C SER A 18 21.76 8.37 33.39
N MET A 19 23.06 8.07 33.33
CA MET A 19 23.61 7.15 32.36
C MET A 19 23.04 5.76 32.62
N VAL A 20 22.57 5.08 31.58
CA VAL A 20 22.49 3.62 31.57
C VAL A 20 22.90 3.08 30.20
N ALA A 21 24.03 2.37 30.23
CA ALA A 21 24.47 1.23 29.42
C ALA A 21 24.25 1.23 27.90
N ARG A 22 25.38 1.28 27.18
CA ARG A 22 25.56 0.60 25.88
C ARG A 22 25.39 -0.92 26.09
N ALA A 23 24.31 -1.48 25.56
CA ALA A 23 24.23 -2.91 25.25
C ALA A 23 24.37 -3.06 23.73
N ALA A 24 25.49 -3.63 23.29
CA ALA A 24 25.67 -4.08 21.92
C ALA A 24 24.81 -5.33 21.71
N THR A 25 23.58 -5.15 21.24
CA THR A 25 22.77 -6.25 20.71
C THR A 25 22.97 -6.31 19.21
N ALA A 26 23.47 -7.46 18.76
CA ALA A 26 23.65 -7.81 17.36
C ALA A 26 22.34 -7.59 16.59
N ARG A 27 22.46 -6.98 15.39
CA ARG A 27 21.36 -6.84 14.44
C ARG A 27 20.91 -8.24 13.98
N PRO A 28 19.62 -8.62 14.10
CA PRO A 28 19.09 -9.70 13.28
C PRO A 28 18.91 -9.20 11.84
N ALA A 29 19.47 -9.93 10.88
CA ALA A 29 19.29 -9.70 9.46
C ALA A 29 17.82 -9.91 9.06
N PRO A 30 17.22 -9.08 8.18
CA PRO A 30 15.90 -9.35 7.64
C PRO A 30 15.98 -10.49 6.61
N SER A 31 15.31 -11.59 6.89
CA SER A 31 15.01 -12.64 5.93
C SER A 31 14.13 -12.09 4.81
N LEU A 32 14.54 -12.35 3.57
CA LEU A 32 13.78 -12.05 2.36
C LEU A 32 12.63 -13.05 2.24
N THR A 33 11.41 -12.63 2.58
CA THR A 33 10.19 -13.36 2.24
C THR A 33 9.24 -12.48 1.43
N GLY A 34 9.08 -12.86 0.16
CA GLY A 34 7.82 -12.83 -0.59
C GLY A 34 7.06 -11.50 -0.68
N SER A 35 7.45 -10.67 -1.66
CA SER A 35 6.59 -9.61 -2.20
C SER A 35 5.50 -10.22 -3.09
N LEU A 36 4.29 -10.40 -2.58
CA LEU A 36 3.11 -10.65 -3.42
C LEU A 36 2.55 -9.32 -3.91
N ALA A 37 2.79 -9.04 -5.19
CA ALA A 37 2.19 -7.94 -5.93
C ALA A 37 0.67 -8.13 -6.00
N ARG A 38 -0.07 -7.12 -5.55
CA ARG A 38 -1.52 -7.02 -5.68
C ARG A 38 -1.83 -6.36 -7.02
N THR A 39 -2.23 -7.14 -8.01
CA THR A 39 -2.82 -6.66 -9.26
C THR A 39 -4.26 -6.20 -9.00
N LEU A 40 -4.57 -4.94 -9.34
CA LEU A 40 -5.94 -4.44 -9.43
C LEU A 40 -6.22 -4.17 -10.90
N ALA A 41 -7.01 -5.04 -11.52
CA ALA A 41 -7.64 -4.77 -12.80
C ALA A 41 -9.01 -4.11 -12.55
N THR A 42 -9.17 -2.90 -13.06
CA THR A 42 -10.47 -2.24 -13.23
C THR A 42 -11.20 -2.87 -14.42
N ARG A 43 -12.35 -3.48 -14.18
CA ARG A 43 -13.36 -3.76 -15.21
C ARG A 43 -14.59 -2.90 -14.91
N SER A 44 -14.92 -2.04 -15.86
CA SER A 44 -16.19 -1.32 -15.94
C SER A 44 -17.27 -2.28 -16.45
N GLY A 45 -18.47 -2.27 -15.84
CA GLY A 45 -19.64 -2.89 -16.45
C GLY A 45 -20.70 -3.42 -15.47
N SER A 46 -21.81 -2.68 -15.38
CA SER A 46 -23.15 -3.04 -14.91
C SER A 46 -23.35 -3.58 -13.49
N ASP A 47 -24.01 -2.74 -12.69
CA ASP A 47 -24.92 -3.08 -11.59
C ASP A 47 -25.62 -4.44 -11.77
N ARG A 48 -25.35 -5.37 -10.85
CA ARG A 48 -26.31 -6.39 -10.43
C ARG A 48 -26.26 -6.46 -8.91
N ARG A 49 -27.33 -5.97 -8.27
CA ARG A 49 -27.59 -6.21 -6.85
C ARG A 49 -27.76 -7.72 -6.63
N PRO A 50 -27.18 -8.33 -5.59
CA PRO A 50 -27.59 -9.66 -5.19
C PRO A 50 -28.90 -9.56 -4.40
N ASP A 51 -29.96 -10.15 -4.95
CA ASP A 51 -31.19 -10.45 -4.20
C ASP A 51 -30.83 -11.32 -2.99
N THR A 52 -31.37 -10.97 -1.83
CA THR A 52 -31.30 -11.77 -0.60
C THR A 52 -32.22 -12.98 -0.75
N GLY A 53 -31.73 -14.00 -1.46
CA GLY A 53 -32.33 -15.33 -1.48
C GLY A 53 -32.08 -16.08 -0.16
N ASN A 54 -33.04 -16.94 0.18
CA ASN A 54 -33.14 -17.78 1.37
C ASN A 54 -31.84 -18.37 1.91
N ILE A 55 -31.66 -18.27 3.23
CA ILE A 55 -30.58 -18.89 4.02
C ILE A 55 -30.66 -20.44 3.97
N GLY A 56 -31.82 -21.01 3.61
CA GLY A 56 -32.02 -22.45 3.43
C GLY A 56 -31.35 -23.06 2.20
N ASP A 57 -31.00 -22.27 1.19
CA ASP A 57 -30.42 -22.79 -0.07
C ASP A 57 -28.88 -22.75 -0.09
N ILE A 58 -28.24 -22.36 1.03
CA ILE A 58 -26.78 -22.24 1.14
C ILE A 58 -26.09 -23.60 1.41
N VAL A 59 -26.81 -24.59 1.94
CA VAL A 59 -26.26 -25.92 2.20
C VAL A 59 -26.20 -26.83 0.97
N ASP A 60 -27.00 -26.55 -0.07
CA ASP A 60 -27.01 -27.35 -1.31
C ASP A 60 -26.18 -26.74 -2.47
N ARG A 61 -25.53 -25.59 -2.23
CA ARG A 61 -24.64 -24.92 -3.20
C ARG A 61 -23.15 -25.02 -2.84
N ALA A 62 -22.77 -25.97 -1.97
CA ALA A 62 -21.38 -26.36 -1.74
C ALA A 62 -20.81 -27.28 -2.84
N THR A 63 -21.62 -27.59 -3.87
CA THR A 63 -21.26 -28.44 -5.01
C THR A 63 -21.28 -27.65 -6.32
N ILE A 64 -20.82 -26.40 -6.32
CA ILE A 64 -20.40 -25.74 -7.57
C ILE A 64 -18.96 -26.14 -7.83
N GLY A 65 -18.82 -27.00 -8.81
CA GLY A 65 -17.58 -27.64 -9.21
C GLY A 65 -16.41 -26.66 -9.22
N PHE A 66 -15.41 -26.99 -8.40
CA PHE A 66 -14.05 -27.05 -8.91
C PHE A 66 -14.13 -27.87 -10.21
N GLY A 67 -14.36 -27.17 -11.33
CA GLY A 67 -14.27 -27.76 -12.64
C GLY A 67 -12.97 -28.54 -12.65
N SER A 68 -13.08 -29.83 -12.96
CA SER A 68 -11.99 -30.79 -13.06
C SER A 68 -10.74 -30.06 -13.52
N MET A 69 -9.91 -29.65 -12.56
CA MET A 69 -8.55 -29.28 -12.87
C MET A 69 -8.02 -30.60 -13.41
N PRO A 70 -7.57 -30.67 -14.67
CA PRO A 70 -6.92 -31.88 -15.12
C PRO A 70 -5.86 -32.20 -14.06
N PRO A 71 -5.74 -33.48 -13.64
CA PRO A 71 -4.71 -33.85 -12.69
C PRO A 71 -3.42 -33.24 -13.23
N ILE A 72 -2.81 -32.36 -12.43
CA ILE A 72 -1.54 -31.73 -12.80
C ILE A 72 -0.67 -32.93 -13.18
N PRO A 73 -0.23 -33.06 -14.45
CA PRO A 73 0.60 -34.18 -14.83
C PRO A 73 1.73 -34.23 -13.82
N PRO A 74 2.10 -35.42 -13.27
CA PRO A 74 3.23 -35.50 -12.38
C PRO A 74 4.36 -34.76 -13.07
N MET A 75 4.80 -33.64 -12.48
CA MET A 75 5.85 -32.87 -13.10
C MET A 75 7.02 -33.83 -13.19
N GLU A 76 7.39 -34.21 -14.40
CA GLU A 76 8.68 -34.80 -14.68
C GLU A 76 9.70 -33.72 -14.32
N GLU A 77 10.02 -33.63 -13.03
CA GLU A 77 11.27 -33.06 -12.56
C GLU A 77 12.33 -33.97 -13.17
N ASP A 78 12.81 -33.64 -14.38
CA ASP A 78 13.95 -34.31 -15.00
C ASP A 78 15.05 -34.43 -13.93
N PRO A 79 15.29 -35.61 -13.32
CA PRO A 79 16.02 -35.68 -12.05
C PRO A 79 17.53 -35.46 -12.20
N LEU A 80 17.98 -35.01 -13.37
CA LEU A 80 19.38 -34.85 -13.76
C LEU A 80 19.74 -33.41 -14.15
N GLN A 81 18.82 -32.45 -14.06
CA GLN A 81 19.17 -31.04 -14.30
C GLN A 81 19.81 -30.48 -13.04
N GLY A 82 21.14 -30.43 -13.02
CA GLY A 82 21.89 -29.72 -11.98
C GLY A 82 21.40 -28.28 -11.82
N ALA A 83 21.53 -27.72 -10.62
CA ALA A 83 21.05 -26.37 -10.29
C ALA A 83 21.46 -25.31 -11.34
N ASP A 84 22.66 -25.43 -11.89
CA ASP A 84 23.18 -24.54 -12.94
C ASP A 84 22.35 -24.55 -14.22
N GLN A 85 21.82 -25.72 -14.62
CA GLN A 85 20.99 -25.84 -15.82
C GLN A 85 19.61 -25.21 -15.62
N ILE A 86 19.03 -25.39 -14.43
CA ILE A 86 17.76 -24.75 -14.04
C ILE A 86 17.92 -23.23 -14.03
N TRP A 87 19.02 -22.73 -13.48
CA TRP A 87 19.32 -21.30 -13.46
C TRP A 87 19.55 -20.73 -14.86
N LYS A 88 20.27 -21.44 -15.73
CA LYS A 88 20.45 -21.03 -17.14
C LYS A 88 19.12 -20.94 -17.87
N LYS A 89 18.23 -21.94 -17.72
CA LYS A 89 16.89 -21.92 -18.33
C LYS A 89 16.06 -20.74 -17.82
N LYS A 90 15.96 -20.57 -16.49
CA LYS A 90 15.23 -19.44 -15.87
C LYS A 90 15.80 -18.08 -16.27
N SER A 91 17.13 -17.97 -16.38
CA SER A 91 17.78 -16.75 -16.84
C SER A 91 17.43 -16.43 -18.30
N GLN A 92 17.42 -17.42 -19.18
CA GLN A 92 17.03 -17.24 -20.58
C GLN A 92 15.56 -16.85 -20.72
N GLU A 93 14.68 -17.47 -19.92
CA GLU A 93 13.26 -17.10 -19.87
C GLU A 93 13.06 -15.67 -19.36
N ALA A 94 13.77 -15.28 -18.30
CA ALA A 94 13.72 -13.92 -17.78
C ALA A 94 14.20 -12.88 -18.81
N LEU A 95 15.23 -13.20 -19.62
CA LEU A 95 15.68 -12.34 -20.71
C LEU A 95 14.62 -12.20 -21.82
N ARG A 96 14.05 -13.32 -22.28
CA ARG A 96 12.94 -13.29 -23.26
C ARG A 96 11.75 -12.48 -22.75
N GLN A 97 11.44 -12.62 -21.47
CA GLN A 97 10.35 -11.86 -20.85
C GLN A 97 10.67 -10.37 -20.75
N ALA A 98 11.92 -10.00 -20.42
CA ALA A 98 12.37 -8.62 -20.38
C ALA A 98 12.39 -7.97 -21.77
N GLU A 99 12.60 -8.74 -22.84
CA GLU A 99 12.47 -8.24 -24.22
C GLU A 99 11.00 -7.93 -24.59
N LEU A 100 10.07 -8.80 -24.19
CA LEU A 100 8.63 -8.61 -24.46
C LEU A 100 8.02 -7.49 -23.61
N VAL A 101 8.40 -7.42 -22.35
CA VAL A 101 7.92 -6.42 -21.39
C VAL A 101 9.14 -5.71 -20.81
N PRO A 102 9.63 -4.66 -21.50
CA PRO A 102 10.79 -3.94 -21.03
C PRO A 102 10.52 -3.38 -19.62
N PRO A 103 11.53 -3.40 -18.74
CA PRO A 103 11.39 -2.84 -17.41
C PRO A 103 10.98 -1.38 -17.51
N ALA A 104 10.11 -0.95 -16.58
CA ALA A 104 9.55 0.39 -16.58
C ALA A 104 10.67 1.46 -16.63
N HIS A 105 10.71 2.24 -17.70
CA HIS A 105 11.61 3.39 -17.81
C HIS A 105 11.17 4.52 -16.88
N ALA A 106 12.05 5.51 -16.62
CA ALA A 106 11.79 6.61 -15.67
C ALA A 106 10.48 7.40 -15.93
N TYR A 107 9.97 7.34 -17.16
CA TYR A 107 8.75 8.03 -17.60
C TYR A 107 7.53 7.13 -17.71
N SER A 108 7.66 5.81 -17.55
CA SER A 108 6.59 4.82 -17.77
C SER A 108 5.33 5.09 -16.93
N GLY A 109 5.49 5.69 -15.74
CA GLY A 109 4.37 6.11 -14.87
C GLY A 109 3.98 7.59 -14.95
N ARG A 110 4.46 8.32 -15.96
CA ARG A 110 4.24 9.77 -16.15
C ARG A 110 3.99 10.16 -17.61
N SER A 111 3.81 9.18 -18.49
CA SER A 111 3.42 9.35 -19.89
C SER A 111 1.98 8.86 -20.08
N VAL A 112 1.25 9.52 -20.97
CA VAL A 112 -0.08 9.11 -21.43
C VAL A 112 -0.09 9.31 -22.94
N GLU A 113 -0.52 8.29 -23.68
CA GLU A 113 -0.70 8.40 -25.11
C GLU A 113 -1.95 9.22 -25.43
N VAL A 114 -1.88 10.04 -26.49
CA VAL A 114 -3.00 10.88 -26.90
C VAL A 114 -3.82 10.15 -27.96
N GLU A 115 -4.96 9.62 -27.55
CA GLU A 115 -5.88 8.96 -28.48
C GLU A 115 -6.69 9.99 -29.28
N SER A 116 -6.75 9.80 -30.61
CA SER A 116 -7.68 10.52 -31.50
C SER A 116 -7.64 12.06 -31.38
N GLY A 117 -6.47 12.64 -31.09
CA GLY A 117 -6.29 14.09 -30.96
C GLY A 117 -6.97 14.71 -29.72
N LYS A 118 -7.52 13.91 -28.80
CA LYS A 118 -8.17 14.39 -27.56
C LYS A 118 -7.15 14.74 -26.49
N VAL A 119 -6.38 15.79 -26.73
CA VAL A 119 -5.28 16.23 -25.84
C VAL A 119 -5.80 16.59 -24.44
N ALA A 120 -6.96 17.23 -24.34
CA ALA A 120 -7.52 17.67 -23.05
C ALA A 120 -7.78 16.49 -22.10
N ASP A 121 -8.31 15.38 -22.62
CA ASP A 121 -8.58 14.19 -21.81
C ASP A 121 -7.29 13.45 -21.43
N ALA A 122 -6.32 13.40 -22.34
CA ALA A 122 -4.99 12.87 -22.04
C ALA A 122 -4.30 13.66 -20.91
N ILE A 123 -4.42 14.99 -20.89
CA ILE A 123 -3.90 15.84 -19.80
C ILE A 123 -4.61 15.53 -18.49
N ARG A 124 -5.95 15.45 -18.45
CA ARG A 124 -6.70 15.09 -17.23
C ARG A 124 -6.30 13.73 -16.68
N ASN A 125 -6.12 12.75 -17.57
CA ASN A 125 -5.65 11.42 -17.21
C ASN A 125 -4.24 11.46 -16.61
N LEU A 126 -3.33 12.21 -17.24
CA LEU A 126 -1.98 12.43 -16.74
C LEU A 126 -1.99 13.07 -15.35
N GLU A 127 -2.83 14.09 -15.13
CA GLU A 127 -2.97 14.71 -13.81
C GLU A 127 -3.46 13.73 -12.74
N GLY A 128 -4.44 12.88 -13.07
CA GLY A 128 -4.92 11.82 -12.21
C GLY A 128 -3.82 10.81 -11.85
N ILE A 129 -2.98 10.42 -12.82
CA ILE A 129 -1.81 9.55 -12.59
C ILE A 129 -0.80 10.22 -11.65
N LEU A 130 -0.44 11.49 -11.90
CA LEU A 130 0.53 12.23 -11.08
C LEU A 130 0.05 12.41 -9.64
N ASN A 131 -1.27 12.60 -9.44
CA ASN A 131 -1.89 12.72 -8.13
C ASN A 131 -1.89 11.39 -7.35
N ARG A 132 -2.26 10.27 -8.00
CA ARG A 132 -2.21 8.92 -7.41
C ARG A 132 -0.79 8.55 -6.98
N ASN A 133 0.20 8.85 -7.83
CA ASN A 133 1.62 8.63 -7.56
C ASN A 133 2.23 9.64 -6.57
N LYS A 134 1.47 10.65 -6.15
CA LYS A 134 1.86 11.72 -5.21
C LYS A 134 3.12 12.47 -5.66
N VAL A 135 3.34 12.62 -6.97
CA VAL A 135 4.57 13.22 -7.53
C VAL A 135 4.71 14.69 -7.11
N ARG A 136 3.64 15.48 -7.28
CA ARG A 136 3.61 16.91 -6.92
C ARG A 136 3.84 17.12 -5.41
N LEU A 137 3.22 16.28 -4.57
CA LEU A 137 3.39 16.33 -3.12
C LEU A 137 4.84 16.04 -2.70
N ARG A 138 5.43 14.97 -3.25
CA ARG A 138 6.82 14.61 -2.97
C ARG A 138 7.77 15.71 -3.40
N LEU A 139 7.57 16.28 -4.60
CA LEU A 139 8.39 17.39 -5.10
C LEU A 139 8.38 18.56 -4.11
N ARG A 140 7.20 18.97 -3.61
CA ARG A 140 7.10 20.02 -2.58
C ARG A 140 7.78 19.65 -1.26
N GLN A 141 7.68 18.40 -0.82
CA GLN A 141 8.32 17.93 0.41
C GLN A 141 9.85 17.84 0.28
N THR A 142 10.37 17.53 -0.90
CA THR A 142 11.81 17.38 -1.15
C THR A 142 12.50 18.72 -1.42
N GLN A 143 11.77 19.78 -1.78
CA GLN A 143 12.32 21.13 -1.98
C GLN A 143 13.13 21.64 -0.78
N ARG A 144 12.80 21.21 0.44
CA ARG A 144 13.53 21.57 1.66
C ARG A 144 13.84 20.32 2.47
N HIS A 145 14.96 20.33 3.19
CA HIS A 145 15.30 19.24 4.10
C HIS A 145 14.35 19.23 5.31
N GLU A 146 13.57 18.16 5.45
CA GLU A 146 12.81 17.85 6.65
C GLU A 146 13.67 17.00 7.59
N LYS A 147 13.83 17.42 8.85
CA LYS A 147 14.56 16.65 9.86
C LYS A 147 13.90 15.28 10.05
N ARG A 148 14.69 14.23 10.27
CA ARG A 148 14.18 12.84 10.43
C ARG A 148 13.09 12.72 11.50
N GLY A 149 13.29 13.35 12.66
CA GLY A 149 12.31 13.31 13.76
C GLY A 149 10.97 13.95 13.39
N GLU A 150 11.00 15.10 12.71
CA GLU A 150 9.81 15.79 12.24
C GLU A 150 9.07 14.95 11.18
N LYS A 151 9.81 14.37 10.23
CA LYS A 151 9.27 13.45 9.22
C LYS A 151 8.53 12.28 9.84
N LEU A 152 9.10 11.65 10.88
CA LEU A 152 8.46 10.53 11.57
C LEU A 152 7.19 10.96 12.32
N ARG A 153 7.23 12.11 13.01
CA ARG A 153 6.05 12.67 13.69
C ARG A 153 4.92 12.97 12.70
N ARG A 154 5.25 13.57 11.56
CA ARG A 154 4.31 13.83 10.46
C ARG A 154 3.70 12.54 9.93
N LEU A 155 4.52 11.55 9.55
CA LEU A 155 4.03 10.27 9.02
C LEU A 155 3.15 9.51 10.02
N LYS A 156 3.48 9.55 11.32
CA LYS A 156 2.65 8.97 12.38
C LYS A 156 1.28 9.66 12.46
N SER A 157 1.25 11.00 12.45
CA SER A 157 0.02 11.78 12.46
C SER A 157 -0.82 11.57 11.19
N GLU A 158 -0.20 11.53 10.01
CA GLU A 158 -0.87 11.23 8.74
C GLU A 158 -1.51 9.84 8.76
N ARG A 159 -0.76 8.82 9.22
CA ARG A 159 -1.28 7.45 9.32
C ARG A 159 -2.48 7.38 10.25
N TRP A 160 -2.40 8.01 11.42
CA TRP A 160 -3.52 8.09 12.36
C TRP A 160 -4.76 8.74 11.75
N ARG A 161 -4.61 9.90 11.10
CA ARG A 161 -5.72 10.60 10.44
C ARG A 161 -6.37 9.75 9.35
N ASN A 162 -5.56 9.02 8.57
CA ASN A 162 -6.08 8.14 7.53
C ASN A 162 -6.84 6.94 8.11
N GLN A 163 -6.32 6.31 9.17
CA GLN A 163 -6.98 5.20 9.86
C GLN A 163 -8.28 5.67 10.52
N PHE A 164 -8.24 6.79 11.23
CA PHE A 164 -9.42 7.37 11.86
C PHE A 164 -10.51 7.67 10.82
N ALA A 165 -10.16 8.31 9.71
CA ALA A 165 -11.10 8.60 8.64
C ALA A 165 -11.67 7.33 8.00
N ALA A 166 -10.89 6.25 7.86
CA ALA A 166 -11.39 4.97 7.36
C ALA A 166 -12.42 4.36 8.32
N SER A 167 -12.09 4.27 9.62
CA SER A 167 -13.01 3.75 10.63
C SER A 167 -14.28 4.59 10.77
N VAL A 168 -14.18 5.92 10.65
CA VAL A 168 -15.36 6.80 10.64
C VAL A 168 -16.24 6.52 9.42
N ARG A 169 -15.65 6.38 8.22
CA ARG A 169 -16.41 6.04 7.00
C ARG A 169 -17.13 4.69 7.12
N GLU A 170 -16.45 3.67 7.65
CA GLU A 170 -17.05 2.35 7.88
C GLU A 170 -18.25 2.42 8.82
N LYS A 171 -18.13 3.15 9.93
CA LYS A 171 -19.23 3.35 10.88
C LYS A 171 -20.39 4.14 10.27
N VAL A 172 -20.11 5.21 9.54
CA VAL A 172 -21.15 6.00 8.85
C VAL A 172 -21.85 5.15 7.79
N GLN A 173 -21.11 4.36 7.01
CA GLN A 173 -21.70 3.44 6.04
C GLN A 173 -22.63 2.42 6.70
N LEU A 174 -22.29 1.92 7.89
CA LEU A 174 -23.17 1.04 8.65
C LEU A 174 -24.46 1.74 9.07
N VAL A 175 -24.36 2.97 9.60
CA VAL A 175 -25.54 3.76 9.99
C VAL A 175 -26.43 4.05 8.79
N THR A 176 -25.86 4.43 7.66
CA THR A 176 -26.62 4.65 6.42
C THR A 176 -27.34 3.37 5.99
N LYS A 177 -26.68 2.20 6.04
CA LYS A 177 -27.33 0.91 5.73
C LYS A 177 -28.47 0.56 6.69
N ILE A 178 -28.36 0.88 7.97
CA ILE A 178 -29.44 0.66 8.95
C ILE A 178 -30.62 1.56 8.63
N ARG A 179 -30.37 2.85 8.37
CA ARG A 179 -31.39 3.82 7.98
C ARG A 179 -32.10 3.42 6.68
N ASP A 180 -31.35 2.99 5.67
CA ASP A 180 -31.90 2.60 4.36
C ASP A 180 -32.76 1.32 4.45
N ARG A 181 -32.60 0.52 5.52
CA ARG A 181 -33.46 -0.65 5.82
C ARG A 181 -34.76 -0.28 6.53
N GLY A 182 -34.94 0.98 6.95
CA GLY A 182 -36.18 1.47 7.55
C GLY A 182 -36.31 1.26 9.06
N ALA A 183 -35.19 1.29 9.79
CA ALA A 183 -35.21 1.48 11.25
C ALA A 183 -35.48 2.94 11.63
#